data_AF-A0A1H1EXP2-F1
#
_entry.id   AF-A0A1H1EXP2-F1
#
_cell.length_a   1.000
_cell.length_b   1.000
_cell.length_c   1.000
_cell.angle_alpha   90.00
_cell.angle_beta   90.00
_cell.angle_gamma   90.00
#
_symmetry.space_group_name_H-M   'P 1'
#
loop_
_entity.id
_entity.type
_entity.pdbx_description
1 polymer ?
#
loop_
_entity_poly.entity_id
_entity_poly.type
_entity_poly.pdbx_seq_one_letter_code
_entity_poly.pdbx_strand_id
1 'polypeptide(L)'
;MPTATTLIASRTETYLASMPNLAFTGLSENWLLKECGHQHWLALAQLHDRALPDFVDDQGRIAYAAFTAVNTWDLKLEAIIENREFRIHTRIGRGGQARHFSEHEVWLGDRVVGQLALLSTFISRHVPGDNRSVSKACLRGSTAAVTELPQALQVLHVDNRRIRSGNWHSHYGIDRQATAAQAFDFTPCPDIDFNGADLLYFANFQAMVERAEWALLGLRRPGHVRQRELHFYGNLNIGDSVQLLLHTTSPSHRELHWCEVFRRSDGFKLADVFTRKHHLSDCSR
;
A
#
# COMPACT_ATOMS: atom_id res chain seq x y z
N MET A 1 -28.31 11.63 2.72
CA MET A 1 -28.50 10.63 1.65
C MET A 1 -27.12 10.29 1.13
N PRO A 2 -26.52 9.13 1.42
CA PRO A 2 -25.24 8.78 0.83
C PRO A 2 -25.50 8.43 -0.64
N THR A 3 -24.95 9.23 -1.54
CA THR A 3 -24.88 8.93 -2.97
C THR A 3 -24.11 7.63 -3.12
N ALA A 4 -24.80 6.57 -3.55
CA ALA A 4 -24.16 5.31 -3.90
C ALA A 4 -23.23 5.58 -5.10
N THR A 5 -21.92 5.70 -4.84
CA THR A 5 -20.92 5.75 -5.89
C THR A 5 -20.91 4.38 -6.57
N THR A 6 -21.36 4.29 -7.81
CA THR A 6 -21.55 3.03 -8.52
C THR A 6 -20.19 2.36 -8.77
N LEU A 7 -19.82 1.45 -7.87
CA LEU A 7 -18.69 0.54 -8.03
C LEU A 7 -19.22 -0.74 -8.69
N ILE A 8 -18.59 -1.13 -9.80
CA ILE A 8 -19.18 -2.10 -10.74
C ILE A 8 -18.92 -3.55 -10.30
N ALA A 9 -17.93 -3.81 -9.45
CA ALA A 9 -17.74 -5.11 -8.83
C ALA A 9 -17.46 -4.99 -7.33
N SER A 10 -18.01 -5.92 -6.58
CA SER A 10 -17.82 -6.03 -5.13
C SER A 10 -17.61 -7.48 -4.72
N ARG A 11 -16.76 -7.68 -3.71
CA ARG A 11 -16.46 -8.97 -3.10
C ARG A 11 -16.51 -8.84 -1.59
N THR A 12 -16.86 -9.92 -0.91
CA THR A 12 -16.78 -9.99 0.55
C THR A 12 -16.17 -11.32 0.91
N GLU A 13 -15.14 -11.29 1.74
CA GLU A 13 -14.49 -12.50 2.24
C GLU A 13 -14.46 -12.46 3.77
N THR A 14 -14.65 -13.63 4.38
CA THR A 14 -14.64 -13.81 5.83
C THR A 14 -13.39 -14.58 6.23
N TYR A 15 -12.73 -14.10 7.27
CA TYR A 15 -11.46 -14.65 7.76
C TYR A 15 -11.56 -14.94 9.25
N LEU A 16 -10.92 -16.02 9.67
CA LEU A 16 -10.58 -16.25 11.06
C LEU A 16 -9.16 -15.72 11.30
N ALA A 17 -8.97 -14.82 12.26
CA ALA A 17 -7.67 -14.27 12.62
C ALA A 17 -6.79 -15.33 13.31
N SER A 18 -6.15 -16.16 12.49
CA SER A 18 -5.19 -17.18 12.90
C SER A 18 -3.77 -16.62 12.95
N MET A 19 -2.82 -17.40 13.49
CA MET A 19 -1.43 -16.95 13.70
C MET A 19 -0.77 -16.29 12.46
N PRO A 20 -0.93 -16.78 11.22
CA PRO A 20 -0.38 -16.13 10.03
C PRO A 20 -0.98 -14.75 9.72
N ASN A 21 -2.19 -14.45 10.20
CA ASN A 21 -2.85 -13.17 10.00
C ASN A 21 -2.36 -12.11 11.00
N LEU A 22 -1.76 -12.53 12.11
CA LEU A 22 -1.48 -11.67 13.25
C LEU A 22 -0.02 -11.20 13.28
N ALA A 23 0.17 -10.04 13.88
CA ALA A 23 1.44 -9.48 14.31
C ALA A 23 1.38 -9.20 15.82
N PHE A 24 2.43 -8.59 16.37
CA PHE A 24 2.56 -8.34 17.81
C PHE A 24 1.35 -7.63 18.43
N THR A 25 0.73 -6.69 17.70
CA THR A 25 -0.34 -5.84 18.23
C THR A 25 -1.75 -6.25 17.79
N GLY A 26 -1.96 -7.33 17.05
CA GLY A 26 -3.26 -7.71 16.46
C GLY A 26 -3.13 -8.11 15.00
N LEU A 27 -4.10 -7.77 14.14
CA LEU A 27 -4.00 -8.07 12.71
C LEU A 27 -2.75 -7.42 12.10
N SER A 28 -1.97 -8.22 11.36
CA SER A 28 -0.78 -7.75 10.66
C SER A 28 -1.17 -6.81 9.52
N GLU A 29 -0.69 -5.55 9.56
CA GLU A 29 -0.85 -4.61 8.45
C GLU A 29 -0.24 -5.18 7.15
N ASN A 30 0.89 -5.90 7.25
CA ASN A 30 1.50 -6.56 6.10
C ASN A 30 0.56 -7.60 5.47
N TRP A 31 -0.03 -8.46 6.31
CA TRP A 31 -0.99 -9.46 5.83
C TRP A 31 -2.22 -8.78 5.23
N LEU A 32 -2.78 -7.77 5.89
CA LEU A 32 -3.95 -7.04 5.42
C LEU A 32 -3.69 -6.40 4.04
N LEU A 33 -2.53 -5.77 3.85
CA LEU A 33 -2.17 -5.20 2.55
C LEU A 33 -2.07 -6.28 1.48
N LYS A 34 -1.40 -7.41 1.77
CA LYS A 34 -1.29 -8.54 0.83
C LYS A 34 -2.67 -9.07 0.45
N GLU A 35 -3.56 -9.24 1.42
CA GLU A 35 -4.91 -9.75 1.20
C GLU A 35 -5.76 -8.75 0.40
N CYS A 36 -5.77 -7.46 0.77
CA CYS A 36 -6.48 -6.45 -0.01
C CYS A 36 -5.92 -6.34 -1.44
N GLY A 37 -4.61 -6.51 -1.63
CA GLY A 37 -4.00 -6.60 -2.94
C GLY A 37 -4.47 -7.82 -3.74
N HIS A 38 -4.60 -8.97 -3.10
CA HIS A 38 -5.17 -10.19 -3.71
C HIS A 38 -6.65 -9.98 -4.08
N GLN A 39 -7.47 -9.47 -3.17
CA GLN A 39 -8.88 -9.17 -3.43
C GLN A 39 -9.06 -8.13 -4.54
N HIS A 40 -8.16 -7.13 -4.63
CA HIS A 40 -8.13 -6.19 -5.75
C HIS A 40 -7.91 -6.92 -7.08
N TRP A 41 -6.95 -7.84 -7.14
CA TRP A 41 -6.67 -8.63 -8.34
C TRP A 41 -7.86 -9.53 -8.73
N LEU A 42 -8.49 -10.21 -7.77
CA LEU A 42 -9.69 -11.02 -8.05
C LEU A 42 -10.86 -10.16 -8.53
N ALA A 43 -11.06 -8.98 -7.91
CA ALA A 43 -12.11 -8.05 -8.32
C ALA A 43 -11.82 -7.44 -9.71
N LEU A 44 -10.56 -7.25 -10.09
CA LEU A 44 -10.18 -6.88 -11.46
C LEU A 44 -10.57 -7.97 -12.45
N ALA A 45 -10.30 -9.24 -12.14
CA ALA A 45 -10.68 -10.35 -13.01
C ALA A 45 -12.20 -10.34 -13.25
N GLN A 46 -12.99 -10.20 -12.18
CA GLN A 46 -14.44 -10.04 -12.27
C GLN A 46 -14.86 -8.83 -13.11
N LEU A 47 -14.22 -7.67 -12.92
CA LEU A 47 -14.51 -6.43 -13.66
C LEU A 47 -14.26 -6.55 -15.17
N HIS A 48 -13.35 -7.44 -15.59
CA HIS A 48 -13.04 -7.70 -17.00
C HIS A 48 -13.60 -9.05 -17.48
N ASP A 49 -14.59 -9.61 -16.80
CA ASP A 49 -15.25 -10.88 -17.14
C ASP A 49 -14.28 -12.06 -17.33
N ARG A 50 -13.28 -12.16 -16.45
CA ARG A 50 -12.27 -13.22 -16.42
C ARG A 50 -12.40 -14.10 -15.19
N ALA A 51 -12.06 -15.38 -15.34
CA ALA A 51 -12.00 -16.33 -14.23
C ALA A 51 -10.79 -16.09 -13.32
N LEU A 52 -9.65 -15.67 -13.89
CA LEU A 52 -8.39 -15.43 -13.19
C LEU A 52 -7.82 -14.07 -13.57
N PRO A 53 -6.98 -13.47 -12.71
CA PRO A 53 -6.29 -12.21 -13.02
C PRO A 53 -5.05 -12.43 -13.91
N ASP A 54 -5.24 -13.08 -15.06
CA ASP A 54 -4.21 -13.47 -16.04
C ASP A 54 -4.05 -12.44 -17.17
N PHE A 55 -3.89 -11.18 -16.79
CA PHE A 55 -3.88 -10.08 -17.74
C PHE A 55 -2.65 -10.09 -18.65
N VAL A 56 -2.87 -9.76 -19.92
CA VAL A 56 -1.82 -9.56 -20.91
C VAL A 56 -1.99 -8.23 -21.62
N ASP A 57 -0.88 -7.64 -22.03
CA ASP A 57 -0.88 -6.44 -22.87
C ASP A 57 -1.10 -6.76 -24.36
N ASP A 58 -1.16 -5.72 -25.19
CA ASP A 58 -1.38 -5.84 -26.64
C ASP A 58 -0.26 -6.61 -27.36
N GLN A 59 0.93 -6.73 -26.74
CA GLN A 59 2.06 -7.51 -27.25
C GLN A 59 2.11 -8.94 -26.68
N GLY A 60 1.12 -9.34 -25.87
CA GLY A 60 1.04 -10.67 -25.26
C GLY A 60 1.95 -10.86 -24.04
N ARG A 61 2.52 -9.79 -23.49
CA ARG A 61 3.32 -9.87 -22.25
C ARG A 61 2.39 -9.85 -21.05
N ILE A 62 2.81 -10.49 -19.96
CA ILE A 62 2.07 -10.47 -18.70
C ILE A 62 1.98 -9.03 -18.19
N ALA A 63 0.75 -8.58 -17.92
CA ALA A 63 0.44 -7.27 -17.40
C ALA A 63 0.08 -7.37 -15.91
N TYR A 64 0.86 -6.74 -15.04
CA TYR A 64 0.62 -6.69 -13.60
C TYR A 64 -0.13 -5.42 -13.24
N ALA A 65 -1.19 -5.53 -12.44
CA ALA A 65 -1.81 -4.37 -11.80
C ALA A 65 -0.92 -3.88 -10.65
N ALA A 66 0.08 -3.05 -10.97
CA ALA A 66 0.99 -2.48 -9.99
C ALA A 66 0.32 -1.33 -9.24
N PHE A 67 0.45 -1.33 -7.91
CA PHE A 67 -0.04 -0.26 -7.08
C PHE A 67 0.82 0.99 -7.25
N THR A 68 0.14 2.12 -7.44
CA THR A 68 0.73 3.45 -7.57
C THR A 68 0.54 4.28 -6.30
N ALA A 69 -0.55 4.02 -5.57
CA ALA A 69 -0.75 4.56 -4.24
C ALA A 69 -1.60 3.62 -3.38
N VAL A 70 -1.39 3.70 -2.06
CA VAL A 70 -2.18 3.05 -1.02
C VAL A 70 -2.52 4.09 0.02
N ASN A 71 -3.74 4.09 0.53
CA ASN A 71 -4.10 4.84 1.74
C ASN A 71 -4.84 3.93 2.70
N THR A 72 -4.52 3.99 3.98
CA THR A 72 -5.17 3.25 5.05
C THR A 72 -5.62 4.25 6.11
N TRP A 73 -6.84 4.13 6.63
CA TRP A 73 -7.32 5.04 7.67
C TRP A 73 -8.27 4.38 8.66
N ASP A 74 -8.42 5.02 9.81
CA ASP A 74 -9.17 4.54 10.96
C ASP A 74 -8.81 3.11 11.39
N LEU A 75 -7.53 2.74 11.20
CA LEU A 75 -7.05 1.40 11.53
C LEU A 75 -7.07 1.16 13.04
N LYS A 76 -7.77 0.09 13.42
CA LYS A 76 -7.89 -0.45 14.79
C LYS A 76 -7.55 -1.94 14.76
N LEU A 77 -6.42 -2.27 14.15
CA LEU A 77 -6.00 -3.65 13.91
C LEU A 77 -5.80 -4.44 15.21
N GLU A 78 -5.54 -3.74 16.33
CA GLU A 78 -5.45 -4.34 17.65
C GLU A 78 -6.76 -4.90 18.20
N ALA A 79 -7.90 -4.54 17.61
CA ALA A 79 -9.18 -5.12 17.97
C ALA A 79 -9.38 -6.54 17.41
N ILE A 80 -8.62 -6.91 16.36
CA ILE A 80 -8.67 -8.22 15.73
C ILE A 80 -7.56 -9.07 16.35
N ILE A 81 -7.94 -9.95 17.27
CA ILE A 81 -7.06 -10.84 18.03
C ILE A 81 -7.26 -12.30 17.61
N GLU A 82 -6.46 -13.20 18.18
CA GLU A 82 -6.51 -14.63 17.89
C GLU A 82 -7.92 -15.23 17.91
N ASN A 83 -8.22 -15.99 16.86
CA ASN A 83 -9.46 -16.72 16.64
C ASN A 83 -10.71 -15.81 16.57
N ARG A 84 -10.54 -14.51 16.33
CA ARG A 84 -11.65 -13.61 16.00
C ARG A 84 -11.96 -13.66 14.51
N GLU A 85 -13.24 -13.83 14.20
CA GLU A 85 -13.72 -13.66 12.83
C GLU A 85 -13.78 -12.16 12.46
N PHE A 86 -13.40 -11.85 11.23
CA PHE A 86 -13.58 -10.53 10.63
C PHE A 86 -13.85 -10.66 9.13
N ARG A 87 -14.37 -9.60 8.52
CA ARG A 87 -14.72 -9.57 7.09
C ARG A 87 -13.96 -8.46 6.39
N ILE A 88 -13.61 -8.70 5.12
CA ILE A 88 -13.10 -7.66 4.23
C ILE A 88 -14.11 -7.49 3.10
N HIS A 89 -14.72 -6.31 3.03
CA HIS A 89 -15.58 -5.92 1.92
C HIS A 89 -14.75 -5.13 0.93
N THR A 90 -14.67 -5.60 -0.32
CA THR A 90 -13.91 -4.99 -1.39
C THR A 90 -14.87 -4.46 -2.45
N ARG A 91 -14.64 -3.22 -2.90
CA ARG A 91 -15.38 -2.61 -4.00
C ARG A 91 -14.36 -2.07 -5.01
N ILE A 92 -14.56 -2.30 -6.31
CA ILE A 92 -13.59 -1.93 -7.35
C ILE A 92 -14.23 -1.13 -8.48
N GLY A 93 -13.44 -0.25 -9.10
CA GLY A 93 -13.82 0.51 -10.27
C GLY A 93 -12.65 0.78 -11.23
N ARG A 94 -12.98 1.29 -12.41
CA ARG A 94 -12.03 1.67 -13.46
C ARG A 94 -11.98 3.20 -13.54
N GLY A 95 -10.83 3.79 -13.19
CA GLY A 95 -10.61 5.24 -13.18
C GLY A 95 -10.05 5.81 -14.49
N GLY A 96 -9.94 5.00 -15.55
CA GLY A 96 -9.45 5.40 -16.86
C GLY A 96 -8.90 4.22 -17.65
N GLN A 97 -8.17 4.49 -18.75
CA GLN A 97 -7.77 3.44 -19.71
C GLN A 97 -7.02 2.26 -19.08
N ALA A 98 -6.01 2.53 -18.25
CA ALA A 98 -5.21 1.50 -17.57
C ALA A 98 -5.22 1.66 -16.04
N ARG A 99 -6.09 2.53 -15.51
CA ARG A 99 -6.13 2.89 -14.08
C ARG A 99 -7.33 2.24 -13.43
N HIS A 100 -7.09 1.61 -12.30
CA HIS A 100 -8.11 0.95 -11.49
C HIS A 100 -7.94 1.36 -10.04
N PHE A 101 -9.01 1.16 -9.29
CA PHE A 101 -9.02 1.51 -7.88
C PHE A 101 -9.91 0.55 -7.11
N SER A 102 -9.57 0.30 -5.86
CA SER A 102 -10.46 -0.39 -4.93
C SER A 102 -10.54 0.30 -3.59
N GLU A 103 -11.68 0.13 -2.94
CA GLU A 103 -11.90 0.44 -1.54
C GLU A 103 -12.12 -0.86 -0.78
N HIS A 104 -11.55 -0.95 0.41
CA HIS A 104 -11.68 -2.08 1.30
C HIS A 104 -12.12 -1.59 2.67
N GLU A 105 -13.11 -2.26 3.25
CA GLU A 105 -13.52 -2.05 4.63
C GLU A 105 -13.28 -3.33 5.42
N VAL A 106 -12.62 -3.19 6.57
CA VAL A 106 -12.37 -4.28 7.51
C VAL A 106 -13.41 -4.22 8.60
N TRP A 107 -14.22 -5.27 8.73
CA TRP A 107 -15.35 -5.35 9.66
C TRP A 107 -15.12 -6.39 10.75
N LEU A 108 -15.32 -6.00 11.99
CA LEU A 108 -15.33 -6.86 13.17
C LEU A 108 -16.74 -6.84 13.76
N GLY A 109 -17.52 -7.91 13.53
CA GLY A 109 -18.97 -7.88 13.73
C GLY A 109 -19.61 -6.79 12.85
N ASP A 110 -20.36 -5.88 13.48
CA ASP A 110 -21.04 -4.77 12.80
C ASP A 110 -20.24 -3.45 12.80
N ARG A 111 -18.97 -3.50 13.21
CA ARG A 111 -18.11 -2.32 13.30
C ARG A 111 -17.02 -2.35 12.24
N VAL A 112 -16.85 -1.24 11.51
CA VAL A 112 -15.65 -0.99 10.70
C VAL A 112 -14.46 -0.67 11.62
N VAL A 113 -13.40 -1.45 11.50
CA VAL A 113 -12.14 -1.33 12.27
C VAL A 113 -10.94 -0.95 11.40
N GLY A 114 -11.18 -0.62 10.13
CA GLY A 114 -10.17 -0.09 9.24
C GLY A 114 -10.70 0.06 7.82
N GLN A 115 -10.13 1.02 7.10
CA GLN A 115 -10.44 1.24 5.69
C GLN A 115 -9.15 1.34 4.89
N LEU A 116 -9.23 0.94 3.63
CA LEU A 116 -8.10 0.92 2.71
C LEU A 116 -8.54 1.38 1.32
N ALA A 117 -7.69 2.12 0.64
CA ALA A 117 -7.84 2.48 -0.76
C ALA A 117 -6.58 2.08 -1.53
N LEU A 118 -6.76 1.44 -2.68
CA LEU A 118 -5.67 1.06 -3.58
C LEU A 118 -5.87 1.74 -4.93
N LEU A 119 -4.84 2.41 -5.44
CA LEU A 119 -4.77 2.88 -6.82
C LEU A 119 -3.76 2.04 -7.59
N SER A 120 -4.16 1.46 -8.71
CA SER A 120 -3.28 0.64 -9.54
C SER A 120 -3.26 1.10 -11.00
N THR A 121 -2.18 0.75 -11.68
CA THR A 121 -2.08 0.81 -13.13
C THR A 121 -1.50 -0.48 -13.67
N PHE A 122 -1.94 -0.91 -14.83
CA PHE A 122 -1.29 -2.04 -15.50
C PHE A 122 0.12 -1.66 -15.97
N ILE A 123 1.06 -2.57 -15.74
CA ILE A 123 2.45 -2.49 -16.20
C ILE A 123 2.89 -3.81 -16.82
N SER A 124 3.84 -3.75 -17.75
CA SER A 124 4.53 -4.93 -18.29
C SER A 124 6.04 -4.74 -18.15
N ARG A 125 6.77 -5.84 -17.96
CA ARG A 125 8.24 -5.84 -17.98
C ARG A 125 8.72 -5.85 -19.44
N HIS A 126 9.64 -4.96 -19.80
CA HIS A 126 10.19 -4.88 -21.17
C HIS A 126 11.50 -5.67 -21.34
N VAL A 127 12.26 -5.84 -20.26
CA VAL A 127 13.51 -6.61 -20.25
C VAL A 127 13.39 -7.70 -19.19
N PRO A 128 13.47 -8.99 -19.54
CA PRO A 128 13.41 -10.09 -18.59
C PRO A 128 14.40 -9.93 -17.43
N GLY A 129 13.95 -10.17 -16.20
CA GLY A 129 14.76 -10.02 -14.98
C GLY A 129 15.05 -8.58 -14.54
N ASP A 130 14.73 -7.56 -15.35
CA ASP A 130 14.96 -6.16 -14.97
C ASP A 130 13.65 -5.48 -14.52
N ASN A 131 13.47 -5.35 -13.21
CA ASN A 131 12.33 -4.68 -12.57
C ASN A 131 12.32 -3.17 -12.78
N ARG A 132 13.40 -2.59 -13.31
CA ARG A 132 13.48 -1.18 -13.69
C ARG A 132 12.86 -0.92 -15.07
N SER A 133 12.72 -1.97 -15.88
CA SER A 133 12.18 -1.89 -17.24
C SER A 133 10.65 -1.90 -17.31
N VAL A 134 9.97 -1.89 -16.15
CA VAL A 134 8.51 -1.90 -16.09
C VAL A 134 7.94 -0.59 -16.65
N SER A 135 6.98 -0.70 -17.55
CA SER A 135 6.31 0.46 -18.13
C SER A 135 4.81 0.22 -18.21
N LYS A 136 4.05 1.31 -18.36
CA LYS A 136 2.59 1.26 -18.41
C LYS A 136 2.11 0.37 -19.56
N ALA A 137 1.21 -0.55 -19.24
CA ALA A 137 0.59 -1.45 -20.19
C ALA A 137 -0.86 -1.05 -20.47
N CYS A 138 -1.27 -1.21 -21.72
CA CYS A 138 -2.67 -1.19 -22.10
C CYS A 138 -3.18 -2.62 -22.14
N LEU A 139 -4.32 -2.87 -21.48
CA LEU A 139 -4.95 -4.17 -21.54
C LEU A 139 -5.60 -4.39 -22.90
N ARG A 140 -5.31 -5.55 -23.49
CA ARG A 140 -5.96 -6.00 -24.71
C ARG A 140 -7.45 -6.25 -24.48
N GLY A 141 -8.31 -5.59 -25.24
CA GLY A 141 -9.75 -5.86 -25.26
C GLY A 141 -10.51 -5.42 -24.00
N SER A 142 -10.04 -4.40 -23.27
CA SER A 142 -10.72 -3.96 -22.04
C SER A 142 -12.06 -3.27 -22.31
N THR A 143 -13.16 -3.94 -21.97
CA THR A 143 -14.55 -3.47 -22.15
C THR A 143 -15.16 -2.81 -20.92
N ALA A 144 -14.54 -2.94 -19.74
CA ALA A 144 -15.08 -2.42 -18.48
C ALA A 144 -15.38 -0.92 -18.54
N ALA A 145 -16.59 -0.50 -18.15
CA ALA A 145 -16.95 0.92 -18.16
C ALA A 145 -16.08 1.73 -17.19
N VAL A 146 -15.76 2.98 -17.55
CA VAL A 146 -15.11 3.92 -16.64
C VAL A 146 -16.13 4.34 -15.59
N THR A 147 -15.75 4.21 -14.33
CA THR A 147 -16.52 4.64 -13.16
C THR A 147 -15.95 5.93 -12.63
N GLU A 148 -16.83 6.81 -12.13
CA GLU A 148 -16.38 7.96 -11.35
C GLU A 148 -15.65 7.46 -10.08
N LEU A 149 -14.51 8.08 -9.77
CA LEU A 149 -13.80 7.75 -8.54
C LEU A 149 -14.60 8.26 -7.35
N PRO A 150 -14.79 7.47 -6.28
CA PRO A 150 -15.22 7.99 -4.99
C PRO A 150 -14.33 9.14 -4.53
N GLN A 151 -14.89 10.09 -3.77
CA GLN A 151 -14.19 11.30 -3.34
C GLN A 151 -12.84 11.01 -2.66
N ALA A 152 -12.79 10.03 -1.76
CA ALA A 152 -11.56 9.64 -1.07
C ALA A 152 -10.45 9.20 -2.05
N LEU A 153 -10.83 8.48 -3.12
CA LEU A 153 -9.91 8.04 -4.17
C LEU A 153 -9.53 9.17 -5.13
N GLN A 154 -10.41 10.14 -5.36
CA GLN A 154 -10.05 11.36 -6.09
C GLN A 154 -8.97 12.14 -5.34
N VAL A 155 -9.12 12.30 -4.02
CA VAL A 155 -8.11 12.95 -3.15
C VAL A 155 -6.79 12.20 -3.23
N LEU A 156 -6.79 10.87 -3.00
CA LEU A 156 -5.58 10.05 -3.11
C LEU A 156 -4.93 10.15 -4.49
N HIS A 157 -5.71 10.23 -5.57
CA HIS A 157 -5.18 10.39 -6.92
C HIS A 157 -4.50 11.75 -7.13
N VAL A 158 -5.09 12.83 -6.61
CA VAL A 158 -4.52 14.18 -6.65
C VAL A 158 -3.24 14.23 -5.80
N ASP A 159 -3.28 13.69 -4.59
CA ASP A 159 -2.13 13.64 -3.69
C ASP A 159 -0.99 12.83 -4.29
N ASN A 160 -1.28 11.65 -4.86
CA ASN A 160 -0.27 10.86 -5.54
C ASN A 160 0.44 11.62 -6.67
N ARG A 161 -0.29 12.41 -7.48
CA ARG A 161 0.33 13.24 -8.52
C ARG A 161 1.20 14.35 -7.92
N ARG A 162 0.69 15.02 -6.89
CA ARG A 162 1.34 16.14 -6.21
C ARG A 162 2.62 15.72 -5.50
N ILE A 163 2.57 14.60 -4.78
CA ILE A 163 3.70 14.09 -4.00
C ILE A 163 4.76 13.53 -4.94
N ARG A 164 4.36 12.77 -5.96
CA ARG A 164 5.27 12.24 -6.99
C ARG A 164 6.06 13.33 -7.71
N SER A 165 5.46 14.49 -7.98
CA SER A 165 6.16 15.61 -8.62
C SER A 165 7.06 16.40 -7.65
N GLY A 166 7.09 16.04 -6.36
CA GLY A 166 7.78 16.76 -5.31
C GLY A 166 7.11 18.08 -4.91
N ASN A 167 5.94 18.39 -5.47
CA ASN A 167 5.23 19.65 -5.25
C ASN A 167 4.34 19.60 -4.00
N TRP A 168 4.92 19.31 -2.84
CA TRP A 168 4.22 19.34 -1.57
C TRP A 168 5.08 19.98 -0.47
N HIS A 169 4.42 20.78 0.36
CA HIS A 169 5.03 21.47 1.51
C HIS A 169 4.49 20.87 2.80
N SER A 170 3.16 20.75 2.90
CA SER A 170 2.50 19.99 3.94
C SER A 170 1.62 18.89 3.36
N HIS A 171 1.70 17.71 3.96
CA HIS A 171 0.84 16.58 3.67
C HIS A 171 0.70 15.75 4.94
N TYR A 172 -0.50 15.23 5.20
CA TYR A 172 -0.76 14.35 6.34
C TYR A 172 -0.50 14.96 7.75
N GLY A 173 -0.46 16.29 7.84
CA GLY A 173 -0.08 17.01 9.07
C GLY A 173 1.43 17.12 9.29
N ILE A 174 2.24 16.70 8.32
CA ILE A 174 3.69 16.87 8.29
C ILE A 174 4.00 18.12 7.49
N ASP A 175 4.86 18.98 8.03
CA ASP A 175 5.52 20.05 7.27
C ASP A 175 6.92 19.58 6.90
N ARG A 176 7.17 19.48 5.59
CA ARG A 176 8.43 18.98 5.03
C ARG A 176 9.65 19.78 5.48
N GLN A 177 9.49 21.08 5.74
CA GLN A 177 10.62 21.94 6.16
C GLN A 177 10.88 21.86 7.66
N ALA A 178 9.91 21.37 8.44
CA ALA A 178 10.01 21.23 9.88
C ALA A 178 10.53 19.86 10.33
N THR A 179 11.00 19.02 9.41
CA THR A 179 11.50 17.67 9.71
C THR A 179 13.01 17.52 9.50
N ALA A 180 13.62 16.63 10.28
CA ALA A 180 14.99 16.17 10.07
C ALA A 180 15.00 14.69 9.65
N ALA A 181 15.90 14.37 8.71
CA ALA A 181 16.04 13.02 8.16
C ALA A 181 17.12 12.22 8.89
N GLN A 182 16.82 10.95 9.18
CA GLN A 182 17.80 9.95 9.59
C GLN A 182 17.83 8.82 8.55
N ALA A 183 19.02 8.33 8.21
CA ALA A 183 19.20 7.34 7.16
C ALA A 183 19.29 5.92 7.73
N PHE A 184 18.65 4.96 7.07
CA PHE A 184 18.76 3.54 7.33
C PHE A 184 18.88 2.78 6.00
N ASP A 185 19.89 1.94 5.87
CA ASP A 185 20.19 1.21 4.64
C ASP A 185 20.12 -0.29 4.89
N PHE A 186 19.52 -1.03 3.96
CA PHE A 186 19.57 -2.50 3.96
C PHE A 186 19.33 -3.08 2.57
N THR A 187 19.68 -4.36 2.40
CA THR A 187 19.40 -5.13 1.19
C THR A 187 18.16 -6.00 1.41
N PRO A 188 17.07 -5.80 0.66
CA PRO A 188 15.88 -6.65 0.77
C PRO A 188 16.18 -8.12 0.49
N CYS A 189 15.59 -9.01 1.28
CA CYS A 189 15.75 -10.46 1.13
C CYS A 189 14.81 -10.98 0.04
N PRO A 190 15.30 -11.72 -0.97
CA PRO A 190 14.48 -12.24 -2.06
C PRO A 190 13.23 -12.99 -1.58
N ASP A 191 13.40 -13.93 -0.64
CA ASP A 191 12.32 -14.82 -0.18
C ASP A 191 11.27 -14.14 0.68
N ILE A 192 11.55 -12.94 1.19
CA ILE A 192 10.69 -12.21 2.13
C ILE A 192 10.07 -10.99 1.46
N ASP A 193 10.89 -10.21 0.75
CA ASP A 193 10.56 -8.86 0.32
C ASP A 193 9.99 -8.82 -1.13
N PHE A 194 10.24 -9.84 -1.95
CA PHE A 194 9.77 -9.94 -3.33
C PHE A 194 8.55 -10.85 -3.47
N ASN A 195 7.75 -10.64 -4.52
CA ASN A 195 6.58 -11.47 -4.82
C ASN A 195 6.90 -12.57 -5.84
N GLY A 196 5.94 -13.45 -6.13
CA GLY A 196 6.08 -14.53 -7.11
C GLY A 196 6.24 -14.09 -8.58
N ALA A 197 6.33 -12.79 -8.86
CA ALA A 197 6.66 -12.22 -10.16
C ALA A 197 8.04 -11.54 -10.15
N ASP A 198 8.86 -11.81 -9.13
CA ASP A 198 10.19 -11.25 -8.88
C ASP A 198 10.19 -9.73 -8.64
N LEU A 199 9.05 -9.10 -8.35
CA LEU A 199 8.97 -7.66 -8.07
C LEU A 199 9.05 -7.42 -6.57
N LEU A 200 9.71 -6.33 -6.16
CA LEU A 200 9.65 -5.85 -4.78
C LEU A 200 8.18 -5.62 -4.39
N TYR A 201 7.73 -6.30 -3.36
CA TYR A 201 6.30 -6.42 -3.11
C TYR A 201 5.76 -5.17 -2.40
N PHE A 202 4.72 -4.54 -2.95
CA PHE A 202 4.17 -3.28 -2.44
C PHE A 202 3.85 -3.31 -0.93
N ALA A 203 3.27 -4.43 -0.45
CA ALA A 203 2.88 -4.61 0.94
C ALA A 203 4.08 -4.65 1.91
N ASN A 204 5.29 -4.85 1.38
CA ASN A 204 6.51 -4.88 2.17
C ASN A 204 7.13 -3.48 2.35
N PHE A 205 6.76 -2.45 1.58
CA PHE A 205 7.27 -1.09 1.78
C PHE A 205 6.97 -0.55 3.18
N GLN A 206 5.78 -0.83 3.74
CA GLN A 206 5.49 -0.48 5.12
C GLN A 206 6.43 -1.20 6.10
N ALA A 207 6.77 -2.47 5.86
CA ALA A 207 7.68 -3.22 6.71
C ALA A 207 9.12 -2.68 6.63
N MET A 208 9.53 -2.08 5.51
CA MET A 208 10.81 -1.37 5.41
C MET A 208 10.80 -0.15 6.33
N VAL A 209 9.71 0.61 6.35
CA VAL A 209 9.54 1.75 7.25
C VAL A 209 9.54 1.29 8.70
N GLU A 210 8.86 0.19 9.05
CA GLU A 210 8.95 -0.40 10.39
C GLU A 210 10.41 -0.70 10.79
N ARG A 211 11.20 -1.31 9.90
CA ARG A 211 12.62 -1.59 10.16
C ARG A 211 13.42 -0.30 10.44
N ALA A 212 13.21 0.74 9.64
CA ALA A 212 13.85 2.04 9.85
C ALA A 212 13.43 2.67 11.18
N GLU A 213 12.14 2.63 11.53
CA GLU A 213 11.65 3.13 12.81
C GLU A 213 12.31 2.42 14.00
N TRP A 214 12.35 1.09 13.98
CA TRP A 214 12.98 0.31 15.05
C TRP A 214 14.48 0.56 15.16
N ALA A 215 15.16 0.76 14.03
CA ALA A 215 16.59 1.05 14.01
C ALA A 215 16.92 2.47 14.50
N LEU A 216 16.09 3.47 14.17
CA LEU A 216 16.43 4.89 14.32
C LEU A 216 15.73 5.60 15.49
N LEU A 217 14.55 5.13 15.91
CA LEU A 217 13.74 5.85 16.91
C LEU A 217 13.85 5.30 18.33
N GLY A 218 14.73 4.31 18.56
CA GLY A 218 14.96 3.73 19.89
C GLY A 218 13.70 3.12 20.52
N LEU A 219 12.80 2.59 19.69
CA LEU A 219 11.51 2.07 20.15
C LEU A 219 11.68 0.94 21.17
N ARG A 220 10.78 0.91 22.16
CA ARG A 220 10.69 -0.16 23.18
C ARG A 220 9.44 -1.02 23.03
N ARG A 221 8.42 -0.47 22.39
CA ARG A 221 7.14 -1.13 22.09
C ARG A 221 6.66 -0.64 20.72
N PRO A 222 5.96 -1.50 19.96
CA PRO A 222 5.32 -1.07 18.72
C PRO A 222 4.21 -0.06 19.02
N GLY A 223 4.07 0.93 18.15
CA GLY A 223 2.88 1.78 18.11
C GLY A 223 1.75 1.09 17.34
N HIS A 224 0.51 1.49 17.59
CA HIS A 224 -0.62 1.05 16.78
C HIS A 224 -0.71 1.93 15.53
N VAL A 225 -0.58 1.34 14.36
CA VAL A 225 -0.79 2.05 13.09
C VAL A 225 -2.25 2.49 13.01
N ARG A 226 -2.47 3.78 12.76
CA ARG A 226 -3.80 4.37 12.58
C ARG A 226 -4.09 4.74 11.15
N GLN A 227 -3.06 5.19 10.45
CA GLN A 227 -3.20 5.70 9.11
C GLN A 227 -1.86 5.55 8.39
N ARG A 228 -1.84 5.09 7.14
CA ARG A 228 -0.65 5.09 6.29
C ARG A 228 -0.98 5.45 4.85
N GLU A 229 -0.20 6.34 4.26
CA GLU A 229 -0.26 6.65 2.83
C GLU A 229 1.07 6.27 2.16
N LEU A 230 1.03 5.51 1.07
CA LEU A 230 2.19 5.08 0.31
C LEU A 230 2.05 5.51 -1.15
N HIS A 231 3.12 6.06 -1.73
CA HIS A 231 3.20 6.45 -3.13
C HIS A 231 4.37 5.73 -3.79
N PHE A 232 4.13 5.02 -4.90
CA PHE A 232 5.14 4.19 -5.55
C PHE A 232 5.58 4.78 -6.90
N TYR A 233 6.89 4.78 -7.13
CA TYR A 233 7.52 5.43 -8.28
C TYR A 233 8.30 4.51 -9.19
N GLY A 234 8.78 3.38 -8.65
CA GLY A 234 9.51 2.36 -9.38
C GLY A 234 9.64 1.07 -8.57
N ASN A 235 10.47 0.15 -9.07
CA ASN A 235 10.73 -1.14 -8.44
C ASN A 235 12.25 -1.40 -8.34
N LEU A 236 12.65 -2.50 -7.72
CA LEU A 236 14.03 -2.82 -7.34
C LEU A 236 14.43 -4.17 -7.94
N ASN A 237 15.67 -4.31 -8.40
CA ASN A 237 16.18 -5.63 -8.80
C ASN A 237 16.64 -6.42 -7.58
N ILE A 238 16.61 -7.75 -7.70
CA ILE A 238 17.21 -8.63 -6.69
C ILE A 238 18.70 -8.30 -6.54
N GLY A 239 19.17 -8.19 -5.30
CA GLY A 239 20.55 -7.84 -4.95
C GLY A 239 20.82 -6.33 -4.84
N ASP A 240 19.92 -5.46 -5.33
CA ASP A 240 20.03 -4.02 -5.05
C ASP A 240 19.67 -3.73 -3.58
N SER A 241 20.27 -2.68 -3.03
CA SER A 241 19.95 -2.17 -1.68
C SER A 241 19.05 -0.94 -1.74
N VAL A 242 18.36 -0.67 -0.62
CA VAL A 242 17.55 0.54 -0.43
C VAL A 242 18.13 1.43 0.67
N GLN A 243 17.97 2.74 0.50
CA GLN A 243 18.11 3.73 1.57
C GLN A 243 16.74 4.24 1.96
N LEU A 244 16.47 4.26 3.26
CA LEU A 244 15.31 4.91 3.84
C LEU A 244 15.77 6.20 4.51
N LEU A 245 15.15 7.32 4.16
CA LEU A 245 15.30 8.59 4.88
C LEU A 245 14.03 8.83 5.70
N LEU A 246 14.14 8.61 7.02
CA LEU A 246 13.05 8.78 7.97
C LEU A 246 13.03 10.22 8.49
N HIS A 247 11.98 10.94 8.15
CA HIS A 247 11.74 12.33 8.52
C HIS A 247 10.80 12.43 9.72
N THR A 248 11.26 13.09 10.78
CA THR A 248 10.47 13.37 12.00
C THR A 248 10.57 14.84 12.35
N THR A 249 9.52 15.42 12.96
CA THR A 249 9.54 16.82 13.42
C THR A 249 10.41 17.00 14.66
N SER A 250 10.44 15.98 15.53
CA SER A 250 11.41 15.85 16.60
C SER A 250 11.58 14.38 16.98
N PRO A 251 12.71 13.99 17.59
CA PRO A 251 12.91 12.62 18.07
C PRO A 251 11.86 12.16 19.09
N SER A 252 11.21 13.07 19.81
CA SER A 252 10.12 12.76 20.75
C SER A 252 8.75 12.61 20.06
N HIS A 253 8.55 13.20 18.88
CA HIS A 253 7.33 13.09 18.07
C HIS A 253 7.45 11.94 17.06
N ARG A 254 7.29 10.72 17.55
CA ARG A 254 7.31 9.48 16.73
C ARG A 254 5.96 9.09 16.13
N GLU A 255 4.88 9.72 16.60
CA GLU A 255 3.51 9.42 16.16
C GLU A 255 3.25 9.75 14.70
N LEU A 256 3.95 10.73 14.14
CA LEU A 256 3.74 11.22 12.79
C LEU A 256 5.08 11.38 12.10
N HIS A 257 5.30 10.64 11.03
CA HIS A 257 6.56 10.68 10.30
C HIS A 257 6.37 10.35 8.83
N TRP A 258 7.36 10.72 8.02
CA TRP A 258 7.41 10.48 6.59
C TRP A 258 8.72 9.77 6.26
N CYS A 259 8.69 8.80 5.36
CA CYS A 259 9.86 8.08 4.91
C CYS A 259 9.99 8.16 3.40
N GLU A 260 11.17 8.55 2.93
CA GLU A 260 11.55 8.41 1.54
C GLU A 260 12.28 7.07 1.36
N VAL A 261 12.02 6.35 0.27
CA VAL A 261 12.71 5.11 -0.06
C VAL A 261 13.45 5.30 -1.37
N PHE A 262 14.77 5.10 -1.38
CA PHE A 262 15.63 5.25 -2.55
C PHE A 262 16.31 3.93 -2.90
N ARG A 263 16.47 3.65 -4.19
CA ARG A 263 17.36 2.60 -4.69
C ARG A 263 18.81 3.09 -4.58
N ARG A 264 19.69 2.30 -3.97
CA ARG A 264 21.09 2.70 -3.73
C ARG A 264 21.92 2.77 -5.01
N SER A 265 21.66 1.89 -5.96
CA SER A 265 22.51 1.74 -7.15
C SER A 265 22.48 2.95 -8.08
N ASP A 266 21.42 3.77 -8.05
CA ASP A 266 21.28 4.95 -8.90
C ASP A 266 20.58 6.15 -8.23
N GLY A 267 20.27 6.07 -6.95
CA GLY A 267 19.57 7.14 -6.21
C GLY A 267 18.12 7.34 -6.64
N PHE A 268 17.53 6.44 -7.44
CA PHE A 268 16.16 6.58 -7.88
C PHE A 268 15.19 6.43 -6.70
N LYS A 269 14.32 7.42 -6.50
CA LYS A 269 13.29 7.37 -5.47
C LYS A 269 12.24 6.34 -5.82
N LEU A 270 12.07 5.33 -4.99
CA LEU A 270 11.10 4.24 -5.16
C LEU A 270 9.75 4.57 -4.54
N ALA A 271 9.72 5.26 -3.39
CA ALA A 271 8.48 5.58 -2.72
C ALA A 271 8.58 6.76 -1.74
N ASP A 272 7.41 7.32 -1.42
CA ASP A 272 7.16 8.13 -0.23
C ASP A 272 6.13 7.40 0.65
N VAL A 273 6.36 7.34 1.96
CA VAL A 273 5.47 6.68 2.93
C VAL A 273 5.19 7.62 4.10
N PHE A 274 3.94 7.97 4.32
CA PHE A 274 3.47 8.78 5.44
C PHE A 274 2.79 7.89 6.46
N THR A 275 3.18 8.02 7.72
CA THR A 275 2.69 7.12 8.78
C THR A 275 2.17 7.92 9.96
N ARG A 276 0.99 7.53 10.45
CA ARG A 276 0.47 7.94 11.75
C ARG A 276 0.31 6.72 12.65
N LYS A 277 0.97 6.75 13.81
CA LYS A 277 0.84 5.75 14.87
C LYS A 277 0.36 6.40 16.15
N HIS A 278 -0.32 5.59 16.95
CA HIS A 278 -0.61 5.89 18.35
C HIS A 278 0.31 5.05 19.23
N HIS A 279 1.12 5.69 20.07
CA HIS A 279 1.93 4.99 21.07
C HIS A 279 1.23 5.12 22.42
N LEU A 280 0.96 3.99 23.07
CA LEU A 280 0.51 4.00 24.45
C LEU A 280 1.64 4.62 25.31
N SER A 281 1.30 5.61 26.13
CA SER A 281 2.22 6.22 27.08
C SER A 281 2.81 5.14 28.01
N ASP A 282 4.02 5.35 28.54
CA ASP A 282 4.78 4.37 29.36
C ASP A 282 4.13 3.98 30.70
N CYS A 283 2.83 4.21 30.91
CA CYS A 283 2.07 3.79 32.08
C CYS A 283 0.75 3.13 31.67
N SER A 284 0.81 1.83 31.38
CA SER A 284 -0.25 0.84 31.69
C SER A 284 0.16 -0.53 31.16
N ARG A 285 0.68 -1.37 32.05
CA ARG A 285 0.22 -2.75 32.17
C ARG A 285 -0.59 -2.83 33.44
#